data_AF-A0A0F3RN29-F1
#
_entry.id   AF-A0A0F3RN29-F1
#
_cell.length_a   1.000
_cell.length_b   1.000
_cell.length_c   1.000
_cell.angle_alpha   90.00
_cell.angle_beta   90.00
_cell.angle_gamma   90.00
#
_symmetry.space_group_name_H-M   'P 1'
#
loop_
_entity.id
_entity.type
_entity.pdbx_description
1 polymer ?
#
loop_
_entity_poly.entity_id
_entity_poly.type
_entity_poly.pdbx_seq_one_letter_code
_entity_poly.pdbx_strand_id
1 'polypeptide(L)'
;MTIHPNVQNHWTTIGKDIFDKEQQNKAAVILKFASEPDEDTKRYIRLHGLKWNSFRQEWCGYVKDIEALKHGLLNVQYSIELVV
;
A
#
# COMPACT_ATOMS: atom_id res chain seq x y z
N MET A 1 -11.02 -12.83 -37.78
CA MET A 1 -10.31 -11.98 -36.82
C MET A 1 -9.02 -12.71 -36.46
N THR A 2 -7.91 -12.37 -37.11
CA THR A 2 -6.65 -13.11 -36.96
C THR A 2 -5.99 -12.67 -35.65
N ILE A 3 -6.09 -13.51 -34.64
CA ILE A 3 -5.41 -13.31 -33.36
C ILE A 3 -3.95 -13.68 -33.60
N HIS A 4 -3.02 -12.73 -33.48
CA HIS A 4 -1.59 -12.99 -33.55
C HIS A 4 -1.10 -13.39 -32.14
N PRO A 5 -1.00 -14.71 -31.82
CA PRO A 5 -0.82 -15.16 -30.45
C PRO A 5 0.52 -14.69 -29.87
N ASN A 6 1.52 -14.52 -30.73
CA ASN A 6 2.85 -14.03 -30.36
C ASN A 6 2.83 -12.57 -29.88
N VAL A 7 2.00 -11.71 -30.50
CA VAL A 7 1.89 -10.30 -30.11
C VAL A 7 1.14 -10.19 -28.78
N GLN A 8 0.06 -10.94 -28.62
CA GLN A 8 -0.70 -10.98 -27.37
C GLN A 8 0.15 -11.50 -26.20
N ASN A 9 0.84 -12.63 -26.38
CA ASN A 9 1.71 -13.18 -25.36
C ASN A 9 2.83 -12.21 -24.97
N HIS A 10 3.42 -11.50 -25.94
CA HIS A 10 4.44 -10.50 -25.67
C HIS A 10 3.92 -9.35 -24.81
N TRP A 11 2.76 -8.78 -25.15
CA TRP A 11 2.10 -7.75 -24.33
C TRP A 11 1.71 -8.26 -22.94
N THR A 12 1.22 -9.51 -22.84
CA THR A 12 0.92 -10.13 -21.55
C THR A 12 2.16 -10.28 -20.68
N THR A 13 3.29 -10.71 -21.24
CA THR A 13 4.56 -10.81 -20.49
C THR A 13 5.06 -9.45 -20.02
N ILE A 14 5.01 -8.41 -20.88
CA ILE A 14 5.41 -7.04 -20.49
C ILE A 14 4.52 -6.51 -19.37
N GLY A 15 3.20 -6.63 -19.53
CA GLY A 15 2.25 -6.16 -18.52
C GLY A 15 2.43 -6.88 -17.18
N LYS A 16 2.67 -8.19 -17.23
CA LYS A 16 2.95 -8.99 -16.02
C LYS A 16 4.24 -8.57 -15.34
N ASP A 17 5.35 -8.40 -16.08
CA ASP A 17 6.63 -7.99 -15.51
C ASP A 17 6.55 -6.60 -14.84
N ILE A 18 5.87 -5.64 -15.48
CA ILE A 18 5.62 -4.31 -14.90
C ILE A 18 4.79 -4.42 -13.63
N PHE A 19 3.68 -5.18 -13.67
CA PHE A 19 2.80 -5.36 -12.52
C PHE A 19 3.52 -6.05 -11.36
N ASP A 20 4.24 -7.15 -11.62
CA ASP A 20 4.99 -7.90 -10.62
C ASP A 20 6.08 -7.03 -10.00
N LYS A 21 6.78 -6.19 -10.77
CA LYS A 21 7.74 -5.20 -10.25
C LYS A 21 7.08 -4.12 -9.42
N GLU A 22 5.87 -3.70 -9.77
CA GLU A 22 5.10 -2.77 -8.93
C GLU A 22 4.62 -3.43 -7.63
N GLN A 23 4.34 -4.74 -7.62
CA GLN A 23 3.96 -5.47 -6.41
C GLN A 23 5.18 -5.82 -5.53
N GLN A 24 6.35 -6.04 -6.14
CA GLN A 24 7.59 -6.29 -5.42
C GLN A 24 7.93 -5.13 -4.48
N ASN A 25 8.32 -5.47 -3.26
CA ASN A 25 8.75 -4.57 -2.19
C ASN A 25 7.62 -3.72 -1.55
N LYS A 26 6.36 -4.17 -1.62
CA LYS A 26 5.28 -3.57 -0.83
C LYS A 26 4.79 -4.54 0.22
N ALA A 27 4.68 -4.08 1.46
CA ALA A 27 4.06 -4.84 2.53
C ALA A 27 2.60 -4.41 2.70
N ALA A 28 1.69 -5.37 2.85
CA ALA A 28 0.33 -5.07 3.25
C ALA A 28 0.32 -4.72 4.75
N VAL A 29 -0.20 -3.54 5.07
CA VAL A 29 -0.18 -2.96 6.39
C VAL A 29 -1.61 -2.60 6.81
N ILE A 30 -1.94 -2.94 8.06
CA ILE A 30 -3.07 -2.40 8.78
C ILE A 30 -2.53 -1.52 9.91
N LEU A 31 -2.98 -0.28 9.97
CA LEU A 31 -2.55 0.72 10.92
C LEU A 31 -3.75 1.24 11.72
N LYS A 32 -3.69 1.14 13.04
CA LYS A 32 -4.75 1.57 13.95
C LYS A 32 -4.22 2.61 14.94
N PHE A 33 -5.10 3.53 15.32
CA PHE A 33 -4.82 4.57 16.31
C PHE A 33 -5.78 4.42 17.49
N ALA A 34 -5.31 4.76 18.70
CA ALA A 34 -6.15 4.76 19.91
C ALA A 34 -7.18 5.91 19.91
N SER A 35 -6.93 6.96 19.14
CA SER A 35 -7.79 8.12 18.94
C SER A 35 -7.59 8.65 17.54
N GLU A 36 -8.51 9.47 17.04
CA GLU A 36 -8.38 10.02 15.69
C GLU A 36 -7.08 10.84 15.58
N PRO A 37 -6.18 10.50 14.62
CA PRO A 37 -4.96 11.27 14.43
C PRO A 37 -5.24 12.66 13.87
N ASP A 38 -4.30 13.59 14.01
CA ASP A 38 -4.40 14.92 13.42
C ASP A 38 -4.33 14.89 11.87
N GLU A 39 -4.69 16.00 11.23
CA GLU A 39 -4.74 16.08 9.77
C GLU A 39 -3.37 15.94 9.09
N ASP A 40 -2.28 16.37 9.72
CA ASP A 40 -0.92 16.19 9.19
C ASP A 40 -0.54 14.71 9.20
N THR A 41 -0.85 14.00 10.29
CA THR A 41 -0.70 12.55 10.40
C THR A 41 -1.57 11.82 9.36
N LYS A 42 -2.84 12.21 9.18
CA LYS A 42 -3.71 11.62 8.13
C LYS A 42 -3.15 11.86 6.72
N ARG A 43 -2.64 13.06 6.44
CA ARG A 43 -2.00 13.38 5.16
C ARG A 43 -0.77 12.53 4.94
N TYR A 44 0.07 12.36 5.97
CA TYR A 44 1.26 11.53 5.91
C TYR A 44 0.94 10.06 5.60
N ILE A 45 -0.07 9.50 6.27
CA ILE A 45 -0.57 8.13 6.04
C ILE A 45 -1.02 7.95 4.59
N ARG A 46 -1.77 8.92 4.04
CA ARG A 46 -2.25 8.89 2.63
C ARG A 46 -1.09 8.94 1.63
N LEU A 47 -0.04 9.70 1.92
CA LEU A 47 1.18 9.76 1.07
C LEU A 47 1.88 8.40 0.98
N HIS A 48 1.78 7.59 2.02
CA HIS A 48 2.30 6.21 2.06
C HIS A 48 1.35 5.17 1.47
N GLY A 49 0.25 5.58 0.83
CA GLY A 49 -0.66 4.69 0.09
C GLY A 49 -1.70 3.96 0.97
N LEU A 50 -1.76 4.29 2.26
CA LEU A 50 -2.79 3.77 3.16
C LEU A 50 -4.11 4.51 2.95
N LYS A 51 -5.21 3.77 2.97
CA LYS A 51 -6.58 4.29 2.81
C LYS A 51 -7.39 4.05 4.08
N TRP A 52 -8.24 5.01 4.41
CA TRP A 52 -9.14 4.89 5.55
C TRP A 52 -10.23 3.85 5.27
N ASN A 53 -10.38 2.91 6.19
CA ASN A 53 -11.48 1.97 6.24
C ASN A 53 -12.46 2.41 7.34
N SER A 54 -13.56 3.04 6.94
CA SER A 54 -14.56 3.56 7.88
C SER A 54 -15.34 2.46 8.61
N PHE A 55 -15.41 1.25 8.07
CA PHE A 55 -16.11 0.14 8.73
C PHE A 55 -15.29 -0.42 9.91
N ARG A 56 -13.99 -0.59 9.71
CA ARG A 56 -13.07 -1.11 10.75
C ARG A 56 -12.38 -0.03 11.57
N GLN A 57 -12.58 1.25 11.21
CA GLN A 57 -11.94 2.41 11.83
C GLN A 57 -10.40 2.28 11.84
N GLU A 58 -9.83 1.86 10.72
CA GLU A 58 -8.39 1.58 10.57
C GLU A 58 -7.88 2.01 9.19
N TRP A 59 -6.57 2.14 9.06
CA TRP A 59 -5.91 2.47 7.80
C TRP A 59 -5.32 1.20 7.18
N CYS A 60 -5.65 0.92 5.92
CA CYS A 60 -5.22 -0.29 5.22
C CYS A 60 -4.57 0.05 3.87
N GLY A 61 -3.56 -0.71 3.48
CA GLY A 61 -2.94 -0.53 2.17
C GLY A 61 -1.57 -1.18 2.04
N TYR A 62 -0.93 -0.92 0.91
CA TYR A 62 0.39 -1.44 0.58
C TYR A 62 1.44 -0.35 0.75
N VAL A 63 2.40 -0.59 1.63
CA VAL A 63 3.47 0.36 1.98
C VAL A 63 4.78 -0.15 1.40
N LYS A 64 5.47 0.69 0.62
CA LYS A 64 6.79 0.37 0.05
C LYS A 64 7.90 0.38 1.10
N ASP A 65 7.88 1.39 1.97
CA ASP A 65 8.90 1.61 2.99
C ASP A 65 8.22 1.74 4.36
N ILE A 66 8.15 0.61 5.07
CA ILE A 66 7.55 0.55 6.41
C ILE A 66 8.35 1.38 7.40
N GLU A 67 9.68 1.42 7.27
CA GLU A 67 10.54 2.14 8.22
C GLU A 67 10.35 3.65 8.08
N ALA A 68 10.21 4.16 6.84
CA ALA A 68 9.81 5.53 6.60
C ALA A 68 8.46 5.84 7.26
N LEU A 69 7.44 4.98 7.07
CA LEU A 69 6.13 5.14 7.70
C LEU A 69 6.24 5.22 9.23
N LYS A 70 6.96 4.31 9.87
CA LYS A 70 7.15 4.31 11.33
C LYS A 70 7.85 5.58 11.81
N HIS A 71 8.85 6.06 11.08
CA HIS A 71 9.59 7.27 11.43
C HIS A 71 8.69 8.51 11.46
N GLY A 72 7.75 8.64 10.51
CA GLY A 72 6.80 9.76 10.52
C GLY A 72 5.73 9.66 11.62
N LEU A 73 5.57 8.49 12.24
CA LEU A 73 4.58 8.23 13.29
C LEU A 73 5.19 8.15 14.69
N LEU A 74 6.49 8.45 14.87
CA LEU A 74 7.21 8.27 16.15
C LEU A 74 6.55 8.96 17.36
N ASN A 75 5.87 10.08 17.13
CA ASN A 75 5.22 10.87 18.18
C ASN A 75 3.74 10.54 18.39
N VAL A 76 3.22 9.54 17.68
CA VAL A 76 1.81 9.15 17.72
C VAL A 76 1.72 7.73 18.27
N GLN A 77 0.73 7.48 19.13
CA GLN A 77 0.46 6.12 19.60
C GLN A 77 -0.34 5.35 18.54
N TYR A 78 0.24 4.29 17.99
CA TYR A 78 -0.39 3.45 16.97
C TYR A 78 -0.09 1.96 17.18
N SER A 79 -0.90 1.09 16.57
CA SER A 79 -0.57 -0.32 16.35
C SER A 79 -0.45 -0.61 14.86
N ILE A 80 0.57 -1.35 14.48
CA ILE A 80 0.81 -1.77 13.09
C ILE A 80 0.78 -3.29 12.99
N GLU A 81 0.01 -3.81 12.04
CA GLU A 81 -0.09 -5.23 11.73
C GLU A 81 0.38 -5.44 10.29
N LEU A 82 1.33 -6.35 10.09
CA LEU A 82 1.80 -6.76 8.77
C LEU A 82 0.99 -7.98 8.33
N VAL A 83 0.34 -7.86 7.17
CA VAL A 83 -0.39 -8.96 6.54
C VAL A 83 0.57 -9.62 5.56
N VAL A 84 1.07 -10.79 5.93
CA VAL A 84 1.95 -11.67 5.12
C VAL A 84 1.14 -12.73 4.39
#